data_AF-A0A852S1B7-F1
#
_entry.id   AF-A0A852S1B7-F1
#
_cell.length_a   1.000
_cell.length_b   1.000
_cell.length_c   1.000
_cell.angle_alpha   90.00
_cell.angle_beta   90.00
_cell.angle_gamma   90.00
#
_symmetry.space_group_name_H-M   'P 1'
#
loop_
_entity.id
_entity.type
_entity.pdbx_description
1 polymer ?
#
loop_
_entity_poly.entity_id
_entity_poly.type
_entity_poly.pdbx_seq_one_letter_code
_entity_poly.pdbx_strand_id
1 'polypeptide(L)' 'MSGNDAIERPTSSDPCPVCGHPMFEHAIDRSSHDFVLICPTDERLPLPANDGPLGELGMPASEERIEKLGRHRH' A
#
# COMPACT_ATOMS: atom_id res chain seq x y z
N MET A 1 -1.38 -27.62 10.23
CA MET A 1 -0.96 -26.86 9.05
C MET A 1 -0.18 -25.66 9.55
N SER A 2 1.15 -25.71 9.49
CA SER A 2 2.02 -24.63 9.97
C SER A 2 2.05 -23.51 8.93
N GLY A 3 1.40 -22.39 9.23
CA GLY A 3 1.66 -21.13 8.53
C GLY A 3 2.89 -20.48 9.15
N ASN A 4 4.05 -20.65 8.53
CA ASN A 4 5.23 -19.85 8.82
C ASN A 4 5.08 -18.51 8.07
N ASP A 5 4.37 -17.56 8.68
CA ASP A 5 4.50 -16.14 8.34
C ASP A 5 5.83 -15.66 8.94
N ALA A 6 6.94 -16.02 8.29
CA ALA A 6 8.19 -15.33 8.52
C ALA A 6 7.96 -13.90 8.01
N ILE A 7 7.75 -12.96 8.94
CA ILE A 7 7.71 -11.53 8.62
C ILE A 7 9.09 -11.20 8.04
N GLU A 8 9.20 -11.25 6.71
CA GLU A 8 10.41 -10.88 5.99
C GLU A 8 10.67 -9.40 6.33
N ARG A 9 11.82 -9.14 6.95
CA ARG A 9 12.19 -7.77 7.34
C ARG A 9 12.45 -7.01 6.04
N PRO A 10 11.84 -5.83 5.86
CA PRO A 10 11.98 -5.13 4.61
C PRO A 10 13.45 -4.81 4.34
N THR A 11 13.93 -5.21 3.16
CA THR A 11 15.31 -4.96 2.73
C THR A 11 15.40 -3.59 2.08
N SER A 12 16.61 -3.01 2.05
CA SER A 12 16.82 -1.73 1.36
C SER A 12 16.50 -1.80 -0.14
N SER A 13 16.46 -3.00 -0.73
CA SER A 13 16.05 -3.26 -2.12
C SER A 13 14.55 -3.37 -2.33
N ASP A 14 13.73 -3.40 -1.28
CA ASP A 14 12.29 -3.49 -1.43
C ASP A 14 11.74 -2.21 -2.08
N PRO A 15 10.72 -2.33 -2.96
CA PRO A 15 10.13 -1.18 -3.61
C PRO A 15 9.31 -0.35 -2.61
N CYS A 16 9.40 0.97 -2.74
CA CYS A 16 8.53 1.89 -2.01
C CYS A 16 7.06 1.62 -2.38
N PRO A 17 6.14 1.45 -1.41
CA PRO A 17 4.73 1.21 -1.70
C PRO A 17 4.01 2.43 -2.29
N VAL A 18 4.66 3.61 -2.25
CA VAL A 18 4.10 4.86 -2.78
C VAL A 18 4.61 5.11 -4.19
N CYS A 19 5.94 5.08 -4.40
CA CYS A 19 6.55 5.46 -5.69
C CYS A 19 7.18 4.31 -6.48
N GLY A 20 7.28 3.12 -5.92
CA GLY A 20 7.91 1.97 -6.58
C GLY A 20 9.44 2.01 -6.65
N HIS A 21 10.09 3.14 -6.39
CA HIS A 21 11.55 3.23 -6.29
C HIS A 21 12.08 2.40 -5.12
N PRO A 22 13.29 1.83 -5.22
CA PRO A 22 13.85 1.06 -4.12
C PRO A 22 14.06 1.92 -2.86
N MET A 23 13.85 1.33 -1.69
CA MET A 23 13.90 2.05 -0.41
C MET A 23 15.26 2.71 -0.11
N PHE A 24 16.36 2.20 -0.67
CA PHE A 24 17.69 2.82 -0.51
C PHE A 24 17.82 4.20 -1.17
N GLU A 25 16.94 4.57 -2.11
CA GLU A 25 16.94 5.90 -2.74
C GLU A 25 16.27 6.96 -1.86
N HIS A 26 15.63 6.56 -0.76
CA HIS A 26 14.91 7.47 0.14
C HIS A 26 15.86 8.04 1.20
N ALA A 27 15.67 9.32 1.53
CA ALA A 27 16.37 9.95 2.63
C ALA A 27 15.58 9.76 3.93
N ILE A 28 16.28 9.47 5.03
CA ILE A 28 15.68 9.39 6.37
C ILE A 28 16.18 10.59 7.16
N ASP A 29 15.30 11.56 7.37
CA ASP A 29 15.55 12.66 8.31
C ASP A 29 15.35 12.17 9.75
N ARG A 30 16.41 12.34 10.54
CA ARG A 30 16.47 11.95 11.96
C ARG A 30 16.70 13.17 12.87
N SER A 31 16.43 14.37 12.36
CA SER A 31 16.63 15.64 13.07
C SER A 31 15.66 15.85 14.23
N SER A 32 14.50 15.17 14.20
CA SER A 32 13.46 15.25 15.22
C SER A 32 13.32 13.94 16.01
N HIS A 33 12.45 13.94 17.03
CA HIS A 33 12.14 12.72 17.77
C HIS A 33 11.49 11.66 16.87
N ASP A 34 10.70 12.11 15.88
CA ASP A 34 10.14 11.26 14.85
C ASP A 34 11.07 11.22 13.63
N PHE A 35 11.21 10.03 13.05
CA PHE A 35 11.96 9.86 11.81
C PHE A 35 11.04 10.06 10.62
N VAL A 36 11.45 10.95 9.71
CA VAL A 36 10.70 11.25 8.49
C VAL A 36 11.40 10.57 7.31
N LEU A 37 10.66 9.74 6.59
CA LEU A 37 11.13 9.10 5.36
C LEU A 37 10.72 9.95 4.16
N ILE A 38 11.69 10.44 3.41
CA ILE A 38 11.51 11.37 2.29
C ILE A 38 11.60 10.59 0.98
N CYS A 39 10.49 10.61 0.22
CA CYS A 39 10.40 10.03 -1.12
C CYS A 39 11.27 10.83 -2.11
N PRO A 40 12.04 10.18 -3.01
CA PRO A 40 12.82 10.89 -4.03
C PRO A 40 11.96 11.50 -5.14
N THR A 41 10.68 11.11 -5.24
CA THR A 41 9.73 11.69 -6.19
C THR A 41 9.20 13.02 -5.65
N ASP A 42 9.50 14.10 -6.36
CA ASP A 42 9.07 15.47 -6.01
C ASP A 42 7.60 15.74 -6.41
N GLU A 43 7.09 14.98 -7.37
CA GLU A 43 5.71 15.07 -7.84
C GLU A 43 4.78 14.13 -7.06
N ARG A 44 3.60 14.65 -6.71
CA ARG A 44 2.53 13.83 -6.16
C ARG A 44 2.09 12.83 -7.22
N LEU A 45 2.33 11.56 -6.95
CA LEU A 45 1.89 10.47 -7.83
C LEU A 45 0.37 10.47 -7.98
N PRO A 46 -0.15 10.12 -9.16
CA PRO A 46 -1.58 9.99 -9.37
C PRO A 46 -2.16 8.99 -8.36
N LEU A 47 -3.31 9.32 -7.77
CA LEU A 47 -4.00 8.34 -6.95
C LEU A 47 -4.38 7.15 -7.85
N PRO A 48 -4.15 5.91 -7.40
CA PRO A 48 -4.64 4.76 -8.12
C PRO A 48 -6.17 4.87 -8.26
N ALA A 49 -6.66 4.64 -9.47
CA ALA A 49 -8.09 4.62 -9.74
C ALA A 49 -8.71 3.44 -8.97
N ASN A 50 -9.35 3.74 -7.85
CA ASN A 50 -10.06 2.75 -7.06
C ASN A 50 -11.55 2.79 -7.42
N ASP A 51 -11.86 2.38 -8.66
CA ASP A 51 -13.22 2.40 -9.22
C ASP A 51 -14.07 1.21 -8.73
N GLY A 52 -13.52 0.39 -7.83
CA GLY A 52 -14.19 -0.77 -7.26
C GLY A 52 -15.28 -0.40 -6.25
N PRO A 53 -16.24 -1.31 -5.99
CA PRO A 53 -17.23 -1.09 -4.94
C PRO A 53 -16.55 -1.00 -3.58
N LEU A 54 -16.88 0.04 -2.82
CA LEU A 54 -16.36 0.24 -1.47
C LEU A 54 -17.28 -0.41 -0.44
N GLY A 55 -16.69 -0.91 0.64
CA GLY A 55 -17.42 -1.34 1.83
C GLY A 55 -17.90 -0.15 2.69
N GLU A 56 -18.56 -0.45 3.81
CA GLU A 56 -19.07 0.57 4.74
C GLU A 56 -17.98 1.41 5.42
N LEU A 57 -16.75 0.90 5.45
CA LEU A 57 -15.58 1.59 5.99
C LEU A 57 -14.79 2.36 4.91
N GLY A 58 -15.27 2.38 3.65
CA GLY A 58 -14.58 3.05 2.55
C GLY A 58 -13.34 2.31 2.01
N MET A 59 -13.10 1.07 2.44
CA MET A 59 -12.05 0.19 1.90
C MET A 59 -12.56 -0.57 0.67
N PRO A 60 -11.68 -1.03 -0.25
CA PRO A 60 -12.07 -1.91 -1.34
C PRO A 60 -12.86 -3.11 -0.79
N ALA A 61 -14.01 -3.43 -1.39
CA ALA A 61 -14.76 -4.60 -0.98
C ALA A 61 -13.90 -5.87 -1.13
N SER A 62 -14.00 -6.79 -0.17
CA SER A 62 -13.34 -8.10 -0.30
C SER A 62 -13.85 -8.86 -1.52
N GLU A 63 -13.06 -9.77 -2.08
CA GLU A 63 -13.42 -10.57 -3.27
C GLU A 63 -14.78 -11.26 -3.11
N GLU A 64 -15.04 -11.84 -1.94
CA GLU A 64 -16.33 -12.45 -1.58
C GLU A 64 -17.51 -11.45 -1.65
N ARG A 65 -17.28 -10.21 -1.21
CA ARG A 65 -18.28 -9.14 -1.23
C ARG A 65 -18.47 -8.58 -2.63
N ILE A 66 -17.40 -8.45 -3.42
CA ILE A 66 -17.44 -8.07 -4.84
C ILE A 66 -18.32 -9.06 -5.61
N GLU A 67 -18.12 -10.37 -5.39
CA GLU A 67 -18.91 -11.42 -6.05
C GLU A 67 -20.41 -11.35 -5.67
N LYS A 68 -20.70 -11.07 -4.39
CA LYS A 68 -22.08 -10.88 -3.90
C LYS A 68 -22.74 -9.62 -4.47
N LEU A 69 -21.99 -8.53 -4.63
CA LEU A 69 -22.45 -7.29 -5.27
C LEU A 69 -22.72 -7.47 -6.77
N GLY A 70 -21.89 -8.24 -7.47
CA GLY A 70 -22.11 -8.57 -8.89
C GLY A 70 -23.39 -9.37 -9.12
N ARG A 71 -23.73 -10.28 -8.21
CA ARG A 71 -24.97 -11.08 -8.27
C ARG A 71 -26.25 -10.28 -8.04
N HIS A 72 -26.19 -9.12 -7.39
CA HIS A 72 -27.38 -8.31 -7.05
C HIS A 72 -27.71 -7.25 -8.11
N ARG A 73 -26.99 -7.25 -9.24
CA ARG A 73 -27.13 -6.28 -10.35
C ARG A 73 -27.73 -6.90 -11.63
N HIS A 74 -28.51 -7.97 -11.49
CA HIS A 74 -29.34 -8.57 -12.54
C HIS A 74 -30.78 -8.70 -12.04
#